data_AF-A0AAJ1VUJ1-F1
#
_entry.id   AF-A0AAJ1VUJ1-F1
#
_cell.length_a   1.000
_cell.length_b   1.000
_cell.length_c   1.000
_cell.angle_alpha   90.00
_cell.angle_beta   90.00
_cell.angle_gamma   90.00
#
_symmetry.space_group_name_H-M   'P 1'
#
loop_
_entity.id
_entity.type
_entity.pdbx_description
1 polymer ?
#
loop_
_entity_poly.entity_id
_entity_poly.type
_entity_poly.pdbx_seq_one_letter_code
_entity_poly.pdbx_strand_id
1 'polypeptide(L)'
;MPLEMNREVFITCAVTGSGATQDKSPHVPRSPKQIAESAILAAKSGAAVVHCHVRDPKTGAPSRDPGMFREVTDRIRDAEVDVVLNLTAGMGGDMVFGDVETPLPPVVGTDMAGATERVAHVAECRPEICTLDCGTMNFAEADYVMTNTPGTLTAMGRMMTELGVKPEIEAFDTGHLWYAKQLVSDGVLEPNALVQLCMGVPWGAPDDLNTLMAMVNNIPDGWTFSAFGLGRNQMPMVAASVLAGGNVRVGLEDNLMLDRGVLAQNYQLVDRAVSLIENLGARVIGPAEVREKLGLVKRAPVGK
;
A
#
# COMPACT_ATOMS: atom_id res chain seq x y z
N MET A 1 9.30 11.76 -24.12
CA MET A 1 9.76 12.37 -22.87
C MET A 1 11.25 12.12 -22.72
N PRO A 2 12.04 13.16 -22.37
CA PRO A 2 13.41 12.94 -21.92
C PRO A 2 13.43 12.02 -20.68
N LEU A 3 14.56 11.38 -20.41
CA LEU A 3 14.72 10.56 -19.21
C LEU A 3 14.80 11.47 -17.97
N GLU A 4 13.67 11.65 -17.30
CA GLU A 4 13.53 12.44 -16.07
C GLU A 4 13.33 11.52 -14.86
N MET A 5 14.45 10.93 -14.44
CA MET A 5 14.48 10.07 -13.26
C MET A 5 14.28 10.87 -11.98
N ASN A 6 13.53 10.33 -11.02
CA ASN A 6 13.41 10.92 -9.68
C ASN A 6 14.76 10.85 -8.95
N ARG A 7 15.25 11.99 -8.45
CA ARG A 7 16.53 12.10 -7.74
C ARG A 7 16.40 12.01 -6.22
N GLU A 8 15.19 12.17 -5.71
CA GLU A 8 14.86 12.15 -4.29
C GLU A 8 13.70 11.17 -4.06
N VAL A 9 14.10 9.92 -3.85
CA VAL A 9 13.21 8.75 -3.85
C VAL A 9 12.92 8.35 -2.43
N PHE A 10 11.65 8.17 -2.07
CA PHE A 10 11.32 7.48 -0.83
C PHE A 10 10.95 6.02 -1.09
N ILE A 11 11.16 5.20 -0.06
CA ILE A 11 10.81 3.79 -0.06
C ILE A 11 9.65 3.56 0.90
N THR A 12 8.57 2.96 0.40
CA THR A 12 7.52 2.35 1.22
C THR A 12 7.84 0.87 1.44
N CYS A 13 7.83 0.41 2.68
CA CYS A 13 7.95 -1.02 3.01
C CYS A 13 6.58 -1.59 3.42
N ALA A 14 6.01 -2.47 2.59
CA ALA A 14 4.78 -3.20 2.83
C ALA A 14 5.06 -4.52 3.58
N VAL A 15 4.83 -4.52 4.88
CA VAL A 15 5.50 -5.46 5.79
C VAL A 15 4.89 -6.86 5.83
N THR A 16 3.59 -7.03 5.50
CA THR A 16 2.91 -8.33 5.66
C THR A 16 1.73 -8.58 4.70
N GLY A 17 0.94 -7.56 4.37
CA GLY A 17 -0.27 -7.70 3.55
C GLY A 17 -1.40 -8.50 4.16
N SER A 18 -2.40 -8.78 3.31
CA SER A 18 -3.54 -9.67 3.60
C SER A 18 -3.50 -10.99 2.81
N GLY A 19 -2.65 -11.10 1.79
CA GLY A 19 -2.60 -12.27 0.90
C GLY A 19 -2.19 -13.58 1.58
N ALA A 20 -2.41 -14.70 0.87
CA ALA A 20 -2.15 -16.07 1.32
C ALA A 20 -0.65 -16.49 1.30
N THR A 21 0.26 -15.54 1.55
CA THR A 21 1.72 -15.74 1.52
C THR A 21 2.32 -16.08 2.89
N GLN A 22 1.58 -15.82 3.96
CA GLN A 22 2.05 -15.93 5.34
C GLN A 22 2.56 -17.34 5.75
N ASP A 23 2.08 -18.42 5.12
CA ASP A 23 2.47 -19.81 5.45
C ASP A 23 3.60 -20.28 4.54
N LYS A 24 3.95 -19.48 3.53
CA LYS A 24 5.00 -19.78 2.56
C LYS A 24 6.38 -19.29 3.04
N SER A 25 6.44 -18.52 4.13
CA SER A 25 7.69 -18.04 4.73
C SER A 25 7.52 -17.80 6.24
N PRO A 26 8.48 -18.24 7.08
CA PRO A 26 8.47 -17.96 8.52
C PRO A 26 8.79 -16.49 8.84
N HIS A 27 9.19 -15.70 7.84
CA HIS A 27 9.58 -14.29 8.03
C HIS A 27 8.41 -13.32 7.83
N VAL A 28 7.25 -13.78 7.35
CA VAL A 28 6.05 -12.93 7.24
C VAL A 28 5.51 -12.67 8.64
N PRO A 29 5.49 -11.41 9.13
CA PRO A 29 5.08 -11.11 10.49
C PRO A 29 3.55 -11.22 10.65
N ARG A 30 3.09 -11.84 11.74
CA ARG A 30 1.66 -12.11 11.99
C ARG A 30 1.09 -11.29 13.15
N SER A 31 1.75 -11.31 14.30
CA SER A 31 1.28 -10.56 15.48
C SER A 31 1.57 -9.06 15.35
N PRO A 32 0.78 -8.18 16.00
CA PRO A 32 1.06 -6.75 16.05
C PRO A 32 2.50 -6.42 16.46
N LYS A 33 3.04 -7.15 17.43
CA LYS A 33 4.45 -7.02 17.85
C LYS A 33 5.42 -7.32 16.71
N GLN A 34 5.28 -8.44 16.01
CA GLN A 34 6.16 -8.81 14.90
C GLN A 34 6.04 -7.82 13.73
N ILE A 35 4.82 -7.35 13.44
CA ILE A 35 4.55 -6.36 12.38
C ILE A 35 5.29 -5.05 12.71
N ALA A 36 5.14 -4.54 13.94
CA ALA A 36 5.82 -3.33 14.38
C ALA A 36 7.35 -3.50 14.39
N GLU A 37 7.88 -4.62 14.89
CA GLU A 37 9.33 -4.90 14.88
C GLU A 37 9.88 -4.94 13.45
N SER A 38 9.17 -5.58 12.52
CA SER A 38 9.55 -5.60 11.11
C SER A 38 9.49 -4.21 10.46
N ALA A 39 8.50 -3.40 10.79
CA ALA A 39 8.37 -2.03 10.31
C ALA A 39 9.53 -1.14 10.81
N ILE A 40 9.88 -1.27 12.10
CA ILE A 40 11.01 -0.55 12.72
C ILE A 40 12.34 -0.95 12.07
N LEU A 41 12.55 -2.23 11.78
CA LEU A 41 13.77 -2.70 11.08
C LEU A 41 13.83 -2.19 9.64
N ALA A 42 12.71 -2.18 8.92
CA ALA A 42 12.62 -1.58 7.59
C ALA A 42 12.96 -0.08 7.63
N ALA A 43 12.42 0.66 8.60
CA ALA A 43 12.72 2.09 8.78
C ALA A 43 14.21 2.34 9.04
N LYS A 44 14.84 1.54 9.90
CA LYS A 44 16.29 1.59 10.15
C LYS A 44 17.14 1.31 8.91
N SER A 45 16.57 0.62 7.92
CA SER A 45 17.25 0.24 6.67
C SER A 45 16.99 1.23 5.53
N GLY A 46 16.22 2.30 5.77
CA GLY A 46 15.97 3.37 4.80
C GLY A 46 14.53 3.48 4.30
N ALA A 47 13.59 2.68 4.81
CA ALA A 47 12.17 2.89 4.51
C ALA A 47 11.67 4.16 5.18
N ALA A 48 11.19 5.12 4.40
CA ALA A 48 10.61 6.36 4.92
C ALA A 48 9.14 6.18 5.31
N VAL A 49 8.46 5.23 4.66
CA VAL A 49 7.06 4.87 4.90
C VAL A 49 6.98 3.37 5.19
N VAL A 50 6.12 2.98 6.12
CA VAL A 50 5.75 1.57 6.35
C VAL A 50 4.26 1.39 6.11
N HIS A 51 3.91 0.47 5.22
CA HIS A 51 2.54 0.06 4.95
C HIS A 51 2.20 -1.18 5.76
N CYS A 52 1.17 -1.08 6.58
CA CYS A 52 0.81 -2.11 7.56
C CYS A 52 -0.61 -2.64 7.36
N HIS A 53 -0.71 -3.96 7.32
CA HIS A 53 -1.91 -4.75 7.60
C HIS A 53 -1.80 -5.38 8.98
N VAL A 54 -2.91 -5.91 9.50
CA VAL A 54 -2.92 -6.78 10.68
C VAL A 54 -3.48 -8.14 10.34
N ARG A 55 -3.08 -9.14 11.13
CA ARG A 55 -3.44 -10.54 10.94
C ARG A 55 -3.79 -11.16 12.28
N ASP A 56 -4.62 -12.20 12.26
CA ASP A 56 -4.79 -13.06 13.42
C ASP A 56 -3.41 -13.66 13.81
N PRO A 57 -2.92 -13.43 15.05
CA PRO A 57 -1.59 -13.87 15.45
C PRO A 57 -1.38 -15.40 15.45
N LYS A 58 -2.46 -16.18 15.56
CA LYS A 58 -2.42 -17.64 15.62
C LYS A 58 -2.54 -18.24 14.23
N THR A 59 -3.54 -17.82 13.46
CA THR A 59 -3.87 -18.43 12.17
C THR A 59 -3.15 -17.76 11.00
N GLY A 60 -2.72 -16.50 11.15
CA GLY A 60 -2.16 -15.69 10.05
C GLY A 60 -3.22 -15.14 9.09
N ALA A 61 -4.51 -15.45 9.31
CA ALA A 61 -5.61 -14.92 8.51
C ALA A 61 -5.62 -13.38 8.56
N PRO A 62 -5.96 -12.69 7.46
CA PRO A 62 -6.08 -11.25 7.47
C PRO A 62 -7.14 -10.80 8.49
N SER A 63 -6.89 -9.67 9.15
CA SER A 63 -7.80 -9.09 10.14
C SER A 63 -7.93 -7.59 9.92
N ARG A 64 -9.11 -7.05 10.23
CA ARG A 64 -9.37 -5.60 10.28
C ARG A 64 -9.77 -5.12 11.68
N ASP A 65 -9.32 -5.84 12.71
CA ASP A 65 -9.53 -5.49 14.11
C ASP A 65 -8.86 -4.16 14.47
N PRO A 66 -9.62 -3.11 14.85
CA PRO A 66 -9.05 -1.82 15.24
C PRO A 66 -8.07 -1.92 16.41
N GLY A 67 -8.28 -2.82 17.36
CA GLY A 67 -7.39 -3.02 18.51
C GLY A 67 -6.00 -3.52 18.10
N MET A 68 -5.93 -4.38 17.06
CA MET A 68 -4.65 -4.84 16.51
C MET A 68 -3.92 -3.71 15.77
N PHE A 69 -4.65 -2.91 14.97
CA PHE A 69 -4.07 -1.73 14.33
C PHE A 69 -3.57 -0.71 15.36
N ARG A 70 -4.32 -0.55 16.46
CA ARG A 70 -3.93 0.33 17.55
C ARG A 70 -2.64 -0.13 18.20
N GLU A 71 -2.52 -1.42 18.51
CA GLU A 71 -1.28 -1.98 19.07
C GLU A 71 -0.08 -1.80 18.13
N VAL A 72 -0.23 -2.07 16.82
CA VAL A 72 0.84 -1.82 15.82
C VAL A 72 1.24 -0.35 15.82
N THR A 73 0.26 0.55 15.79
CA THR A 73 0.48 2.00 15.77
C THR A 73 1.23 2.46 17.01
N ASP A 74 0.79 2.06 18.20
CA ASP A 74 1.44 2.45 19.45
C ASP A 74 2.90 1.98 19.49
N ARG A 75 3.16 0.72 19.14
CA ARG A 75 4.53 0.17 19.10
C ARG A 75 5.44 0.90 18.12
N ILE A 76 4.94 1.25 16.93
CA ILE A 76 5.72 2.00 15.94
C ILE A 76 5.97 3.43 16.42
N ARG A 77 4.95 4.09 17.02
CA ARG A 77 5.07 5.46 17.51
C ARG A 77 5.96 5.59 18.75
N ASP A 78 6.06 4.54 19.56
CA ASP A 78 6.91 4.50 20.75
C ASP A 78 8.37 4.11 20.43
N ALA A 79 8.67 3.74 19.19
CA ALA A 79 10.02 3.41 18.76
C ALA A 79 10.91 4.65 18.64
N GLU A 80 12.20 4.47 18.89
CA GLU A 80 13.21 5.55 18.73
C GLU A 80 13.45 5.92 17.26
N VAL A 81 13.14 5.02 16.32
CA VAL A 81 13.23 5.30 14.89
C VAL A 81 11.92 5.92 14.42
N ASP A 82 12.02 7.02 13.70
CA ASP A 82 10.86 7.65 13.10
C ASP A 82 10.55 7.02 11.73
N VAL A 83 9.26 6.97 11.39
CA VAL A 83 8.76 6.47 10.10
C VAL A 83 7.36 7.04 9.85
N VAL A 84 7.03 7.28 8.59
CA VAL A 84 5.65 7.63 8.18
C VAL A 84 4.80 6.37 8.23
N LEU A 85 3.67 6.44 8.93
CA LEU A 85 2.76 5.31 9.05
C LEU A 85 1.69 5.38 7.95
N ASN A 86 1.63 4.31 7.14
CA ASN A 86 0.57 4.02 6.19
C ASN A 86 -0.21 2.79 6.68
N LEU A 87 -1.51 2.94 6.92
CA LEU A 87 -2.38 1.81 7.29
C LEU A 87 -3.30 1.46 6.13
N THR A 88 -3.43 0.17 5.84
CA THR A 88 -4.40 -0.27 4.83
C THR A 88 -5.83 0.15 5.19
N ALA A 89 -6.63 0.56 4.21
CA ALA A 89 -8.10 0.54 4.32
C ALA A 89 -8.74 -0.30 3.20
N GLY A 90 -7.96 -1.18 2.56
CA GLY A 90 -8.42 -2.07 1.48
C GLY A 90 -9.34 -3.19 1.97
N MET A 91 -9.18 -3.65 3.21
CA MET A 91 -9.99 -4.73 3.79
C MET A 91 -11.47 -4.34 3.98
N GLY A 92 -12.36 -5.34 3.94
CA GLY A 92 -13.81 -5.14 4.02
C GLY A 92 -14.44 -4.77 2.67
N GLY A 93 -13.71 -4.97 1.59
CA GLY A 93 -14.18 -4.87 0.20
C GLY A 93 -14.13 -6.21 -0.51
N ASP A 94 -14.27 -7.32 0.22
CA ASP A 94 -13.98 -8.65 -0.30
C ASP A 94 -15.27 -9.39 -0.64
N MET A 95 -15.60 -9.52 -1.93
CA MET A 95 -16.82 -10.21 -2.37
C MET A 95 -16.48 -11.54 -3.04
N VAL A 96 -16.98 -12.65 -2.47
CA VAL A 96 -16.82 -13.99 -3.04
C VAL A 96 -18.18 -14.50 -3.52
N PHE A 97 -18.29 -14.72 -4.82
CA PHE A 97 -19.53 -15.21 -5.44
C PHE A 97 -19.69 -16.73 -5.32
N GLY A 98 -20.91 -17.21 -5.53
CA GLY A 98 -21.18 -18.63 -5.72
C GLY A 98 -20.66 -19.15 -7.06
N ASP A 99 -21.00 -20.40 -7.40
CA ASP A 99 -20.56 -21.01 -8.65
C ASP A 99 -21.19 -20.37 -9.91
N VAL A 100 -20.73 -20.81 -11.09
CA VAL A 100 -21.13 -20.27 -12.39
C VAL A 100 -22.64 -20.43 -12.71
N GLU A 101 -23.33 -21.37 -12.08
CA GLU A 101 -24.76 -21.61 -12.28
C GLU A 101 -25.61 -20.85 -11.24
N THR A 102 -25.07 -20.68 -10.02
CA THR A 102 -25.73 -19.98 -8.90
C THR A 102 -24.78 -18.95 -8.27
N PRO A 103 -24.48 -17.82 -8.94
CA PRO A 103 -23.49 -16.86 -8.47
C PRO A 103 -23.90 -16.09 -7.22
N LEU A 104 -25.20 -16.08 -6.88
CA LEU A 104 -25.75 -15.39 -5.71
C LEU A 104 -26.63 -16.33 -4.89
N PRO A 105 -26.68 -16.15 -3.54
CA PRO A 105 -26.03 -15.09 -2.75
C PRO A 105 -24.50 -15.28 -2.56
N PRO A 106 -23.76 -14.27 -2.08
CA PRO A 106 -22.34 -14.41 -1.77
C PRO A 106 -22.07 -15.52 -0.74
N VAL A 107 -20.89 -16.11 -0.82
CA VAL A 107 -20.51 -17.30 -0.04
C VAL A 107 -19.47 -16.98 1.05
N VAL A 108 -19.12 -18.01 1.82
CA VAL A 108 -18.04 -17.96 2.83
C VAL A 108 -16.76 -17.41 2.21
N GLY A 109 -16.14 -16.44 2.88
CA GLY A 109 -15.00 -15.69 2.37
C GLY A 109 -15.34 -14.25 2.01
N THR A 110 -16.62 -13.92 1.85
CA THR A 110 -17.08 -12.53 1.69
C THR A 110 -16.89 -11.74 3.00
N ASP A 111 -16.15 -10.62 2.94
CA ASP A 111 -16.07 -9.57 3.95
C ASP A 111 -16.38 -8.22 3.30
N MET A 112 -17.66 -7.84 3.31
CA MET A 112 -18.15 -6.58 2.75
C MET A 112 -18.65 -5.66 3.87
N ALA A 113 -17.76 -4.80 4.36
CA ALA A 113 -18.03 -3.85 5.42
C ALA A 113 -18.49 -2.48 4.89
N GLY A 114 -19.20 -1.73 5.72
CA GLY A 114 -19.58 -0.35 5.40
C GLY A 114 -18.37 0.61 5.39
N ALA A 115 -18.46 1.72 4.65
CA ALA A 115 -17.37 2.70 4.53
C ALA A 115 -16.85 3.18 5.90
N THR A 116 -17.73 3.52 6.84
CA THR A 116 -17.35 3.95 8.20
C THR A 116 -16.59 2.87 8.97
N GLU A 117 -16.98 1.60 8.81
CA GLU A 117 -16.30 0.48 9.47
C GLU A 117 -14.90 0.25 8.88
N ARG A 118 -14.74 0.37 7.56
CA ARG A 118 -13.46 0.24 6.86
C ARG A 118 -12.44 1.33 7.21
N VAL A 119 -12.88 2.49 7.71
CA VAL A 119 -12.01 3.60 8.13
C VAL A 119 -11.95 3.78 9.65
N ALA A 120 -12.56 2.89 10.43
CA ALA A 120 -12.65 3.04 11.88
C ALA A 120 -11.27 3.08 12.55
N HIS A 121 -10.36 2.17 12.17
CA HIS A 121 -8.99 2.15 12.67
C HIS A 121 -8.17 3.37 12.20
N VAL A 122 -8.47 3.93 11.03
CA VAL A 122 -7.83 5.17 10.55
C VAL A 122 -8.23 6.34 11.44
N ALA A 123 -9.52 6.46 11.79
CA ALA A 123 -10.02 7.49 12.70
C ALA A 123 -9.40 7.39 14.11
N GLU A 124 -9.20 6.17 14.60
CA GLU A 124 -8.60 5.89 15.91
C GLU A 124 -7.08 6.10 15.92
N CYS A 125 -6.37 5.50 14.96
CA CYS A 125 -4.90 5.47 14.93
C CYS A 125 -4.28 6.75 14.37
N ARG A 126 -5.05 7.53 13.59
CA ARG A 126 -4.63 8.77 12.94
C ARG A 126 -3.28 8.65 12.23
N PRO A 127 -3.12 7.67 11.31
CA PRO A 127 -1.90 7.57 10.52
C PRO A 127 -1.73 8.82 9.64
N GLU A 128 -0.54 8.97 9.06
CA GLU A 128 -0.31 10.05 8.09
C GLU A 128 -0.90 9.70 6.73
N ILE A 129 -0.83 8.42 6.38
CA ILE A 129 -1.32 7.87 5.11
C ILE A 129 -2.27 6.70 5.42
N CYS A 130 -3.26 6.49 4.56
CA CYS A 130 -3.96 5.21 4.48
C CYS A 130 -4.27 4.85 3.03
N THR A 131 -4.34 3.56 2.70
CA THR A 131 -4.61 3.15 1.31
C THR A 131 -6.08 3.29 0.95
N LEU A 132 -6.34 3.59 -0.33
CA LEU A 132 -7.66 3.59 -0.95
C LEU A 132 -7.58 2.85 -2.29
N ASP A 133 -8.06 1.60 -2.31
CA ASP A 133 -8.08 0.76 -3.52
C ASP A 133 -9.11 1.29 -4.50
N CYS A 134 -8.65 2.05 -5.50
CA CYS A 134 -9.50 2.96 -6.27
C CYS A 134 -10.24 2.30 -7.44
N GLY A 135 -10.89 1.16 -7.18
CA GLY A 135 -11.76 0.51 -8.15
C GLY A 135 -12.18 -0.90 -7.77
N THR A 136 -13.06 -1.46 -8.59
CA THR A 136 -13.56 -2.84 -8.47
C THR A 136 -12.95 -3.70 -9.57
N MET A 137 -12.39 -4.85 -9.22
CA MET A 137 -11.74 -5.75 -10.18
C MET A 137 -11.71 -7.20 -9.68
N ASN A 138 -11.53 -8.14 -10.60
CA ASN A 138 -11.15 -9.51 -10.26
C ASN A 138 -9.78 -9.50 -9.59
N PHE A 139 -9.58 -10.29 -8.54
CA PHE A 139 -8.34 -10.22 -7.77
C PHE A 139 -7.80 -11.61 -7.46
N ALA A 140 -6.97 -12.14 -8.37
CA ALA A 140 -6.20 -13.40 -8.30
C ALA A 140 -6.94 -14.73 -8.05
N GLU A 141 -7.92 -14.79 -7.15
CA GLU A 141 -8.46 -16.03 -6.59
C GLU A 141 -9.87 -16.32 -7.12
N ALA A 142 -10.02 -17.33 -7.98
CA ALA A 142 -11.31 -17.91 -8.38
C ALA A 142 -12.44 -16.87 -8.56
N ASP A 143 -13.46 -16.92 -7.69
CA ASP A 143 -14.68 -16.12 -7.75
C ASP A 143 -14.63 -14.89 -6.81
N TYR A 144 -13.43 -14.46 -6.41
CA TYR A 144 -13.19 -13.26 -5.60
C TYR A 144 -13.07 -11.98 -6.45
N VAL A 145 -13.91 -11.01 -6.10
CA VAL A 145 -13.90 -9.64 -6.64
C VAL A 145 -13.58 -8.65 -5.52
N MET A 146 -12.45 -7.94 -5.67
CA MET A 146 -12.16 -6.77 -4.84
C MET A 146 -13.15 -5.67 -5.22
N THR A 147 -14.02 -5.29 -4.30
CA THR A 147 -15.21 -4.49 -4.53
C THR A 147 -15.11 -3.14 -3.83
N ASN A 148 -14.78 -2.12 -4.60
CA ASN A 148 -14.79 -0.71 -4.18
C ASN A 148 -15.66 0.09 -5.16
N THR A 149 -16.94 0.23 -4.84
CA THR A 149 -17.88 0.97 -5.68
C THR A 149 -17.60 2.48 -5.63
N PRO A 150 -17.99 3.26 -6.66
CA PRO A 150 -17.89 4.72 -6.62
C PRO A 150 -18.47 5.37 -5.36
N GLY A 151 -19.61 4.86 -4.86
CA GLY A 151 -20.23 5.35 -3.63
C GLY A 151 -19.38 5.09 -2.39
N THR A 152 -18.82 3.88 -2.27
CA THR A 152 -17.90 3.52 -1.19
C THR A 152 -16.64 4.38 -1.23
N LEU A 153 -16.03 4.53 -2.41
CA LEU A 153 -14.82 5.32 -2.61
C LEU A 153 -15.03 6.80 -2.30
N THR A 154 -16.16 7.36 -2.73
CA THR A 154 -16.54 8.75 -2.42
C THR A 154 -16.68 8.96 -0.92
N ALA A 155 -17.37 8.04 -0.23
CA ALA A 155 -17.58 8.11 1.21
C ALA A 155 -16.26 7.97 1.99
N MET A 156 -15.46 6.95 1.68
CA MET A 156 -14.17 6.71 2.33
C MET A 156 -13.19 7.85 2.06
N GLY A 157 -13.05 8.28 0.80
CA GLY A 157 -12.17 9.38 0.44
C GLY A 157 -12.51 10.67 1.19
N ARG A 158 -13.81 11.02 1.28
CA ARG A 158 -14.26 12.18 2.05
C ARG A 158 -13.94 12.05 3.54
N MET A 159 -14.19 10.89 4.14
CA MET A 159 -13.85 10.63 5.55
C MET A 159 -12.34 10.74 5.80
N MET A 160 -11.50 10.21 4.91
CA MET A 160 -10.04 10.30 5.03
C MET A 160 -9.56 11.76 4.96
N THR A 161 -10.07 12.54 4.00
CA THR A 161 -9.79 13.98 3.86
C THR A 161 -10.22 14.76 5.10
N GLU A 162 -11.44 14.53 5.61
CA GLU A 162 -11.96 15.16 6.85
C GLU A 162 -11.12 14.78 8.08
N LEU A 163 -10.61 13.56 8.13
CA LEU A 163 -9.68 13.10 9.15
C LEU A 163 -8.26 13.67 8.95
N GLY A 164 -7.98 14.43 7.89
CA GLY A 164 -6.64 14.94 7.57
C GLY A 164 -5.60 13.82 7.36
N VAL A 165 -6.04 12.65 6.89
CA VAL A 165 -5.18 11.52 6.51
C VAL A 165 -5.05 11.54 5.00
N LYS A 166 -3.83 11.44 4.46
CA LYS A 166 -3.65 11.42 3.01
C LYS A 166 -3.97 10.04 2.45
N PRO A 167 -4.91 9.90 1.50
CA PRO A 167 -5.11 8.63 0.82
C PRO A 167 -3.94 8.33 -0.12
N GLU A 168 -3.34 7.15 0.02
CA GLU A 168 -2.53 6.53 -1.04
C GLU A 168 -3.48 5.78 -1.97
N ILE A 169 -3.68 6.32 -3.16
CA ILE A 169 -4.62 5.81 -4.15
C ILE A 169 -3.97 4.62 -4.85
N GLU A 170 -4.40 3.42 -4.49
CA GLU A 170 -3.91 2.17 -5.08
C GLU A 170 -4.63 1.95 -6.42
N ALA A 171 -3.88 2.12 -7.52
CA ALA A 171 -4.38 2.03 -8.88
C ALA A 171 -3.86 0.76 -9.55
N PHE A 172 -4.79 -0.16 -9.78
CA PHE A 172 -4.54 -1.46 -10.41
C PHE A 172 -4.86 -1.46 -11.91
N ASP A 173 -5.45 -0.39 -12.44
CA ASP A 173 -5.71 -0.21 -13.86
C ASP A 173 -5.87 1.30 -14.19
N THR A 174 -5.80 1.64 -15.46
CA THR A 174 -6.02 2.99 -16.00
C THR A 174 -7.39 3.57 -15.65
N GLY A 175 -8.44 2.73 -15.56
CA GLY A 175 -9.77 3.13 -15.11
C GLY A 175 -9.79 3.63 -13.66
N HIS A 176 -8.92 3.07 -12.81
CA HIS A 176 -8.80 3.49 -11.41
C HIS A 176 -8.17 4.88 -11.32
N LEU A 177 -7.14 5.16 -12.14
CA LEU A 177 -6.55 6.50 -12.26
C LEU A 177 -7.56 7.52 -12.81
N TRP A 178 -8.38 7.13 -13.78
CA TRP A 178 -9.41 8.01 -14.31
C TRP A 178 -10.42 8.40 -13.22
N TYR A 179 -10.88 7.44 -12.43
CA TYR A 179 -11.80 7.73 -11.33
C TYR A 179 -11.13 8.52 -10.18
N ALA A 180 -9.86 8.26 -9.87
CA ALA A 180 -9.10 9.06 -8.92
C ALA A 180 -9.07 10.55 -9.30
N LYS A 181 -8.88 10.87 -10.59
CA LYS A 181 -8.96 12.25 -11.09
C LYS A 181 -10.34 12.86 -10.87
N GLN A 182 -11.40 12.07 -11.04
CA GLN A 182 -12.77 12.51 -10.76
C GLN A 182 -12.95 12.84 -9.28
N LEU A 183 -12.48 11.98 -8.37
CA LEU A 183 -12.56 12.22 -6.93
C LEU A 183 -11.83 13.51 -6.51
N VAL A 184 -10.68 13.81 -7.11
CA VAL A 184 -9.97 15.08 -6.89
C VAL A 184 -10.75 16.26 -7.50
N SER A 185 -11.26 16.12 -8.72
CA SER A 185 -12.07 17.15 -9.38
C SER A 185 -13.34 17.50 -8.60
N ASP A 186 -13.94 16.52 -7.92
CA ASP A 186 -15.14 16.69 -7.11
C ASP A 186 -14.85 17.22 -5.71
N GLY A 187 -13.58 17.46 -5.36
CA GLY A 187 -13.14 17.92 -4.04
C GLY A 187 -13.33 16.87 -2.94
N VAL A 188 -13.45 15.59 -3.31
CA VAL A 188 -13.47 14.48 -2.35
C VAL A 188 -12.05 14.22 -1.82
N LEU A 189 -11.07 14.28 -2.71
CA LEU A 189 -9.65 14.12 -2.42
C LEU A 189 -8.90 15.43 -2.68
N GLU A 190 -7.85 15.66 -1.90
CA GLU A 190 -6.97 16.83 -2.06
C GLU A 190 -6.20 16.79 -3.40
N PRO A 191 -5.87 17.95 -4.01
CA PRO A 191 -5.27 18.03 -5.33
C PRO A 191 -3.81 17.56 -5.40
N ASN A 192 -3.09 17.49 -4.27
CA ASN A 192 -1.74 16.93 -4.16
C ASN A 192 -1.79 15.42 -3.83
N ALA A 193 -2.45 14.66 -4.69
CA ALA A 193 -2.72 13.25 -4.45
C ALA A 193 -1.43 12.39 -4.46
N LEU A 194 -1.48 11.30 -3.69
CA LEU A 194 -0.48 10.24 -3.69
C LEU A 194 -1.08 9.01 -4.38
N VAL A 195 -0.40 8.50 -5.40
CA VAL A 195 -0.83 7.33 -6.16
C VAL A 195 0.18 6.20 -6.00
N GLN A 196 -0.30 4.97 -5.87
CA GLN A 196 0.52 3.78 -6.01
C GLN A 196 0.06 2.98 -7.22
N LEU A 197 0.98 2.72 -8.15
CA LEU A 197 0.74 1.89 -9.32
C LEU A 197 0.99 0.42 -8.96
N CYS A 198 -0.09 -0.36 -8.93
CA CYS A 198 -0.09 -1.75 -8.49
C CYS A 198 0.14 -2.69 -9.67
N MET A 199 1.40 -2.95 -10.02
CA MET A 199 1.74 -3.66 -11.25
C MET A 199 1.84 -5.18 -11.03
N GLY A 200 1.24 -5.97 -11.93
CA GLY A 200 1.37 -7.42 -11.95
C GLY A 200 0.39 -8.18 -11.06
N VAL A 201 -0.56 -7.48 -10.42
CA VAL A 201 -1.70 -8.11 -9.74
C VAL A 201 -2.57 -8.79 -10.80
N PRO A 202 -2.87 -10.10 -10.69
CA PRO A 202 -3.63 -10.80 -11.72
C PRO A 202 -4.97 -10.13 -12.02
N TRP A 203 -5.25 -9.98 -13.32
CA TRP A 203 -6.43 -9.31 -13.90
C TRP A 203 -6.45 -7.78 -13.81
N GLY A 204 -5.41 -7.16 -13.25
CA GLY A 204 -5.15 -5.72 -13.37
C GLY A 204 -4.07 -5.41 -14.40
N ALA A 205 -3.42 -4.27 -14.21
CA ALA A 205 -2.29 -3.77 -14.98
C ALA A 205 -1.13 -4.79 -14.97
N PRO A 206 -0.71 -5.31 -16.14
CA PRO A 206 0.45 -6.19 -16.21
C PRO A 206 1.75 -5.50 -15.77
N ASP A 207 2.73 -6.25 -15.29
CA ASP A 207 4.02 -5.74 -14.81
C ASP A 207 5.05 -5.52 -15.93
N ASP A 208 4.63 -4.87 -17.01
CA ASP A 208 5.47 -4.50 -18.14
C ASP A 208 5.67 -2.97 -18.27
N LEU A 209 6.74 -2.57 -18.96
CA LEU A 209 7.12 -1.16 -19.11
C LEU A 209 6.13 -0.34 -19.94
N ASN A 210 5.45 -0.93 -20.93
CA ASN A 210 4.49 -0.18 -21.74
C ASN A 210 3.26 0.17 -20.91
N THR A 211 2.77 -0.80 -20.11
CA THR A 211 1.66 -0.58 -19.19
C THR A 211 2.04 0.43 -18.10
N LEU A 212 3.21 0.28 -17.47
CA LEU A 212 3.72 1.25 -16.49
C LEU A 212 3.75 2.66 -17.06
N MET A 213 4.37 2.86 -18.24
CA MET A 213 4.46 4.18 -18.85
C MET A 213 3.09 4.72 -19.28
N ALA A 214 2.16 3.87 -19.73
CA ALA A 214 0.81 4.30 -20.02
C ALA A 214 0.09 4.85 -18.78
N MET A 215 0.28 4.22 -17.61
CA MET A 215 -0.27 4.70 -16.34
C MET A 215 0.43 5.98 -15.87
N VAL A 216 1.77 6.01 -15.87
CA VAL A 216 2.58 7.20 -15.48
C VAL A 216 2.20 8.42 -16.32
N ASN A 217 2.07 8.27 -17.64
CA ASN A 217 1.69 9.37 -18.54
C ASN A 217 0.28 9.91 -18.30
N ASN A 218 -0.53 9.20 -17.53
CA ASN A 218 -1.86 9.63 -17.13
C ASN A 218 -1.87 10.26 -15.73
N ILE A 219 -0.76 10.32 -15.00
CA ILE A 219 -0.70 10.97 -13.69
C ILE A 219 -0.54 12.48 -13.89
N PRO A 220 -1.36 13.33 -13.24
CA PRO A 220 -1.16 14.78 -13.28
C PRO A 220 0.18 15.21 -12.68
N ASP A 221 0.83 16.22 -13.27
CA ASP A 221 2.18 16.68 -12.87
C ASP A 221 2.32 17.08 -11.38
N GLY A 222 1.23 17.53 -10.75
CA GLY A 222 1.21 17.90 -9.34
C GLY A 222 1.04 16.73 -8.37
N TRP A 223 0.88 15.51 -8.87
CA TRP A 223 0.67 14.32 -8.05
C TRP A 223 2.00 13.61 -7.79
N THR A 224 2.12 12.99 -6.62
CA THR A 224 3.24 12.10 -6.33
C THR A 224 2.82 10.66 -6.61
N PHE A 225 3.71 9.87 -7.20
CA PHE A 225 3.43 8.45 -7.38
C PHE A 225 4.56 7.54 -6.90
N SER A 226 4.17 6.32 -6.55
CA SER A 226 5.02 5.16 -6.32
C SER A 226 4.58 4.04 -7.27
N ALA A 227 5.42 3.03 -7.46
CA ALA A 227 5.01 1.77 -8.10
C ALA A 227 5.67 0.57 -7.40
N PHE A 228 4.98 -0.57 -7.45
CA PHE A 228 5.53 -1.85 -7.03
C PHE A 228 5.22 -2.95 -8.05
N GLY A 229 5.99 -4.03 -7.99
CA GLY A 229 5.75 -5.26 -8.74
C GLY A 229 5.82 -6.48 -7.82
N LEU A 230 5.15 -7.55 -8.20
CA LEU A 230 5.05 -8.76 -7.38
C LEU A 230 6.22 -9.73 -7.57
N GLY A 231 6.59 -10.41 -6.47
CA GLY A 231 7.56 -11.50 -6.44
C GLY A 231 8.89 -11.13 -7.09
N ARG A 232 9.29 -11.91 -8.10
CA ARG A 232 10.56 -11.73 -8.82
C ARG A 232 10.70 -10.37 -9.51
N ASN A 233 9.58 -9.68 -9.77
CA ASN A 233 9.55 -8.40 -10.47
C ASN A 233 9.58 -7.19 -9.52
N GLN A 234 9.64 -7.39 -8.20
CA GLN A 234 9.76 -6.31 -7.22
C GLN A 234 10.97 -5.41 -7.50
N MET A 235 12.19 -5.95 -7.57
CA MET A 235 13.40 -5.15 -7.78
C MET A 235 13.50 -4.54 -9.20
N PRO A 236 13.13 -5.25 -10.29
CA PRO A 236 12.98 -4.61 -11.60
C PRO A 236 12.02 -3.41 -11.58
N MET A 237 10.90 -3.51 -10.87
CA MET A 237 9.92 -2.41 -10.78
C MET A 237 10.44 -1.23 -9.94
N VAL A 238 11.26 -1.47 -8.91
CA VAL A 238 11.98 -0.39 -8.19
C VAL A 238 12.78 0.46 -9.18
N ALA A 239 13.61 -0.17 -10.03
CA ALA A 239 14.37 0.57 -11.04
C ALA A 239 13.48 1.27 -12.06
N ALA A 240 12.45 0.57 -12.59
CA ALA A 240 11.54 1.12 -13.58
C ALA A 240 10.79 2.36 -13.06
N SER A 241 10.27 2.29 -11.83
CA SER A 241 9.54 3.41 -11.21
C SER A 241 10.44 4.63 -11.02
N VAL A 242 11.66 4.44 -10.51
CA VAL A 242 12.63 5.54 -10.33
C VAL A 242 12.95 6.20 -11.69
N LEU A 243 13.22 5.39 -12.73
CA LEU A 243 13.47 5.87 -14.09
C LEU A 243 12.26 6.60 -14.71
N ALA A 244 11.05 6.25 -14.30
CA ALA A 244 9.81 6.90 -14.72
C ALA A 244 9.47 8.16 -13.90
N GLY A 245 10.30 8.55 -12.94
CA GLY A 245 10.06 9.74 -12.10
C GLY A 245 9.31 9.46 -10.79
N GLY A 246 9.11 8.18 -10.44
CA GLY A 246 8.34 7.75 -9.29
C GLY A 246 9.16 7.48 -8.02
N ASN A 247 8.43 7.08 -6.99
CA ASN A 247 8.96 6.47 -5.76
C ASN A 247 8.71 4.96 -5.78
N VAL A 248 9.11 4.23 -4.74
CA VAL A 248 9.13 2.77 -4.80
C VAL A 248 8.50 2.13 -3.58
N ARG A 249 7.94 0.93 -3.79
CA ARG A 249 7.48 0.06 -2.72
C ARG A 249 8.11 -1.32 -2.84
N VAL A 250 8.52 -1.84 -1.68
CA VAL A 250 9.05 -3.20 -1.49
C VAL A 250 8.46 -3.81 -0.23
N GLY A 251 8.78 -5.08 0.04
CA GLY A 251 8.39 -5.75 1.28
C GLY A 251 7.84 -7.15 1.05
N LEU A 252 7.62 -7.85 2.16
CA LEU A 252 7.15 -9.24 2.18
C LEU A 252 5.68 -9.39 1.80
N GLU A 253 4.91 -8.31 1.83
CA GLU A 253 3.58 -8.26 1.23
C GLU A 253 3.64 -8.58 -0.26
N ASP A 254 4.62 -8.02 -0.96
CA ASP A 254 4.70 -8.09 -2.42
C ASP A 254 5.66 -9.19 -2.90
N ASN A 255 6.69 -9.55 -2.10
CA ASN A 255 7.71 -10.53 -2.47
C ASN A 255 8.34 -11.25 -1.26
N LEU A 256 8.34 -12.58 -1.27
CA LEU A 256 8.95 -13.39 -0.19
C LEU A 256 10.44 -13.70 -0.39
N MET A 257 11.00 -13.43 -1.57
CA MET A 257 12.31 -13.94 -1.98
C MET A 257 13.33 -12.82 -2.03
N LEU A 258 14.46 -12.98 -1.32
CA LEU A 258 15.63 -12.13 -1.50
C LEU A 258 16.30 -12.51 -2.82
N ASP A 259 16.65 -13.78 -2.97
CA ASP A 259 17.20 -14.37 -4.19
C ASP A 259 16.47 -15.68 -4.51
N ARG A 260 16.80 -16.31 -5.63
CA ARG A 260 16.18 -17.59 -6.01
C ARG A 260 16.38 -18.64 -4.91
N GLY A 261 15.30 -18.99 -4.21
CA GLY A 261 15.32 -19.96 -3.11
C GLY A 261 15.82 -19.42 -1.78
N VAL A 262 16.09 -18.12 -1.67
CA VAL A 262 16.51 -17.47 -0.43
C VAL A 262 15.37 -16.56 0.03
N LEU A 263 14.74 -16.90 1.15
CA LEU A 263 13.66 -16.09 1.71
C LEU A 263 14.20 -14.77 2.26
N ALA A 264 13.44 -13.69 2.07
CA ALA A 264 13.77 -12.37 2.56
C ALA A 264 13.19 -12.10 3.96
N GLN A 265 13.79 -11.12 4.62
CA GLN A 265 13.15 -10.28 5.62
C GLN A 265 12.92 -8.88 5.02
N ASN A 266 11.91 -8.15 5.51
CA ASN A 266 11.56 -6.83 4.99
C ASN A 266 12.76 -5.87 4.86
N TYR A 267 13.59 -5.80 5.91
CA TYR A 267 14.76 -4.92 5.93
C TYR A 267 15.77 -5.23 4.80
N GLN A 268 15.93 -6.50 4.42
CA GLN A 268 16.85 -6.92 3.35
C GLN A 268 16.34 -6.48 1.97
N LEU A 269 15.01 -6.42 1.78
CA LEU A 269 14.41 -5.88 0.57
C LEU A 269 14.58 -4.36 0.51
N VAL A 270 14.46 -3.67 1.64
CA VAL A 270 14.75 -2.24 1.75
C VAL A 270 16.23 -1.96 1.45
N ASP A 271 17.18 -2.66 2.07
CA ASP A 271 18.62 -2.52 1.82
C ASP A 271 18.96 -2.68 0.33
N ARG A 272 18.34 -3.67 -0.33
CA ARG A 272 18.51 -3.92 -1.76
C ARG A 272 17.94 -2.79 -2.61
N ALA A 273 16.77 -2.26 -2.25
CA ALA A 273 16.17 -1.13 -2.94
C ALA A 273 17.01 0.15 -2.77
N VAL A 274 17.50 0.45 -1.56
CA VAL A 274 18.42 1.57 -1.29
C VAL A 274 19.65 1.47 -2.19
N SER A 275 20.32 0.31 -2.17
CA SER A 275 21.51 0.06 -2.99
C SER A 275 21.23 0.27 -4.49
N LEU A 276 20.07 -0.17 -4.97
CA LEU A 276 19.67 -0.02 -6.37
C LEU A 276 19.44 1.46 -6.74
N ILE A 277 18.70 2.20 -5.90
CA ILE A 277 18.39 3.62 -6.09
C ILE A 277 19.68 4.46 -6.12
N GLU A 278 20.60 4.21 -5.18
CA GLU A 278 21.87 4.94 -5.09
C GLU A 278 22.79 4.62 -6.26
N ASN A 279 22.83 3.37 -6.73
CA ASN A 279 23.59 2.97 -7.91
C ASN A 279 23.03 3.57 -9.22
N LEU A 280 21.75 3.96 -9.26
CA LEU A 280 21.17 4.73 -10.37
C LEU A 280 21.51 6.24 -10.28
N GLY A 281 22.14 6.68 -9.19
CA GLY A 281 22.50 8.08 -8.97
C GLY A 281 21.36 8.94 -8.41
N ALA A 282 20.41 8.35 -7.70
CA ALA A 282 19.43 9.04 -6.86
C ALA A 282 19.82 8.92 -5.38
N ARG A 283 19.16 9.70 -4.51
CA ARG A 283 19.28 9.59 -3.05
C ARG A 283 17.97 9.10 -2.45
N VAL A 284 18.06 8.23 -1.45
CA VAL A 284 16.90 7.85 -0.63
C VAL A 284 16.62 8.93 0.42
N ILE A 285 15.39 9.44 0.47
CA ILE A 285 14.97 10.45 1.46
C ILE A 285 14.29 9.83 2.67
N GLY A 286 14.46 10.45 3.83
CA GLY A 286 13.92 9.98 5.11
C GLY A 286 12.47 10.40 5.38
N PRO A 287 11.88 9.95 6.51
CA PRO A 287 10.48 10.22 6.85
C PRO A 287 10.18 11.71 7.04
N ALA A 288 11.10 12.52 7.55
CA ALA A 288 10.92 13.96 7.69
C ALA A 288 10.75 14.66 6.32
N GLU A 289 11.60 14.32 5.35
CA GLU A 289 11.55 14.84 3.99
C GLU A 289 10.30 14.37 3.26
N VAL A 290 9.87 13.12 3.47
CA VAL A 290 8.59 12.61 2.94
C VAL A 290 7.41 13.41 3.48
N ARG A 291 7.38 13.71 4.78
CA ARG A 291 6.31 14.53 5.36
C ARG A 291 6.27 15.93 4.76
N GLU A 292 7.42 16.55 4.55
CA GLU A 292 7.50 17.86 3.90
C GLU A 292 6.99 17.78 2.45
N LYS A 293 7.54 16.84 1.67
CA LYS A 293 7.18 16.63 0.26
C LYS A 293 5.68 16.36 0.06
N LEU A 294 5.07 15.59 0.95
CA LEU A 294 3.66 15.18 0.86
C LEU A 294 2.72 16.05 1.71
N GLY A 295 3.22 17.02 2.49
CA GLY A 295 2.40 17.83 3.40
C GLY A 295 1.72 17.01 4.50
N LEU A 296 2.41 16.01 5.07
CA LEU A 296 1.85 15.11 6.07
C LEU A 296 2.08 15.62 7.49
N VAL A 297 1.11 15.36 8.37
CA VAL A 297 1.19 15.70 9.80
C VAL A 297 1.19 14.42 10.64
N LYS A 298 2.30 14.17 11.34
CA LYS A 298 2.38 13.10 12.35
C LYS A 298 1.50 13.45 13.53
N ARG A 299 0.62 12.52 13.92
CA ARG A 299 -0.35 12.70 15.01
C ARG A 299 -0.32 11.52 15.97
N ALA A 300 -0.65 11.80 17.22
CA ALA A 300 -0.91 10.77 18.21
C ALA A 300 -2.27 10.11 17.92
N PRO A 301 -2.40 8.79 18.14
CA PRO A 301 -3.69 8.11 18.17
C PRO A 301 -4.66 8.74 19.19
N VAL A 302 -5.96 8.53 19.01
CA VAL A 302 -6.99 9.05 19.92
C VAL A 302 -6.79 8.49 21.34
N GLY A 303 -6.82 9.37 22.35
CA GLY A 303 -6.71 8.96 23.76
C GLY A 303 -5.29 8.57 24.22
N LYS A 304 -4.24 8.93 23.47
CA LYS A 304 -2.84 8.86 23.90
C LYS A 304 -2.36 10.21 24.44
#